data_AF-A0A832ZCN0-F1
#
_entry.id   AF-A0A832ZCN0-F1
#
_cell.length_a   1.000
_cell.length_b   1.000
_cell.length_c   1.000
_cell.angle_alpha   90.00
_cell.angle_beta   90.00
_cell.angle_gamma   90.00
#
_symmetry.space_group_name_H-M   'P 1'
#
loop_
_entity.id
_entity.type
_entity.pdbx_description
1 polymer ?
#
loop_
_entity_poly.entity_id
_entity_poly.type
_entity_poly.pdbx_seq_one_letter_code
_entity_poly.pdbx_strand_id
1 'polypeptide(L)' 'MIDQIKKLIDELYSVWKIARKPTWEETKQMVIITLLISMVVGFIGLVIFILIEYLL' A
#
# COMPACT_ATOMS: atom_id res chain seq x y z
N MET A 1 3.00 -3.67 33.86
CA MET A 1 2.77 -2.78 32.71
C MET A 1 4.06 -2.45 31.96
N ILE A 2 5.07 -1.84 32.60
CA ILE A 2 6.34 -1.49 31.92
C ILE A 2 7.04 -2.72 31.33
N ASP A 3 7.06 -3.84 32.07
CA ASP A 3 7.71 -5.08 31.59
C ASP A 3 6.97 -5.74 30.41
N GLN A 4 5.65 -5.59 30.33
CA GLN A 4 4.87 -6.08 29.20
C GLN A 4 5.13 -5.25 27.93
N ILE A 5 5.29 -3.93 28.08
CA ILE A 5 5.61 -3.03 26.97
C ILE A 5 7.02 -3.33 26.44
N LYS A 6 8.01 -3.53 27.33
CA LYS A 6 9.37 -3.91 26.91
C LYS A 6 9.36 -5.22 26.11
N LYS A 7 8.63 -6.22 26.59
CA LYS A 7 8.52 -7.50 25.89
C LYS A 7 7.89 -7.36 24.49
N LEU A 8 6.84 -6.54 24.37
CA LEU A 8 6.21 -6.25 23.08
C LEU A 8 7.17 -5.54 22.12
N ILE A 9 7.96 -4.58 22.62
CA ILE A 9 8.96 -3.86 21.82
C ILE A 9 10.03 -4.83 21.32
N ASP A 10 10.51 -5.73 22.17
CA ASP A 10 11.52 -6.72 21.79
C ASP A 10 10.98 -7.70 20.73
N GLU A 11 9.72 -8.12 20.86
CA GLU A 11 9.04 -8.96 19.87
C GLU A 11 8.93 -8.24 18.51
N LEU A 12 8.47 -6.98 18.50
CA LEU A 12 8.37 -6.16 17.27
C LEU A 12 9.74 -5.91 16.64
N TYR A 13 10.76 -5.64 17.45
CA TYR A 13 12.13 -5.47 16.96
C TYR A 13 12.68 -6.75 16.33
N SER A 14 12.38 -7.91 16.93
CA SER A 14 12.78 -9.19 16.37
C SER A 14 12.19 -9.42 14.97
N VAL A 15 10.90 -9.10 14.78
CA VAL A 15 10.20 -9.20 13.50
C VAL A 15 10.78 -8.21 12.49
N TRP A 16 11.01 -6.97 12.90
CA TRP A 16 11.58 -5.96 12.02
C TRP A 16 13.00 -6.33 11.55
N LYS A 17 13.80 -6.94 12.43
CA LYS A 17 15.18 -7.36 12.12
C LYS A 17 15.22 -8.48 11.07
N ILE A 18 14.24 -9.39 11.07
CA ILE A 18 14.17 -10.50 10.09
C ILE A 18 13.45 -10.11 8.80
N ALA A 19 12.72 -8.99 8.79
CA ALA A 19 12.00 -8.53 7.61
C ALA A 19 12.99 -8.20 6.48
N ARG A 20 12.83 -8.86 5.33
CA ARG A 20 13.63 -8.57 4.13
C ARG A 20 13.27 -7.18 3.62
N LYS A 21 14.26 -6.28 3.57
CA LYS A 21 14.10 -5.00 2.87
C LYS A 21 13.96 -5.26 1.36
N PRO A 22 12.93 -4.71 0.70
CA PRO A 22 12.79 -4.85 -0.74
C PRO A 22 13.98 -4.22 -1.44
N THR A 23 14.39 -4.81 -2.56
CA THR A 23 15.39 -4.21 -3.44
C THR A 23 14.79 -3.01 -4.18
N TRP A 24 15.66 -2.18 -4.76
CA TRP A 24 15.21 -1.00 -5.48
C TRP A 24 14.41 -1.34 -6.74
N GLU A 25 14.75 -2.44 -7.38
CA GLU A 25 14.01 -2.95 -8.54
C GLU A 25 12.63 -3.49 -8.13
N GLU A 26 12.53 -4.31 -7.08
CA GLU A 26 11.25 -4.79 -6.55
C GLU A 26 10.33 -3.64 -6.14
N THR A 27 10.90 -2.59 -5.52
CA THR A 27 10.15 -1.39 -5.12
C THR A 27 9.64 -0.64 -6.34
N LYS A 28 10.48 -0.43 -7.35
CA LYS A 28 10.10 0.25 -8.59
C LYS A 28 8.98 -0.51 -9.31
N GLN A 29 9.09 -1.84 -9.40
CA GLN A 29 8.05 -2.67 -10.01
C GLN A 29 6.73 -2.58 -9.25
N MET A 30 6.77 -2.67 -7.91
CA MET A 30 5.58 -2.53 -7.07
C MET A 30 4.91 -1.16 -7.29
N VAL A 31 5.69 -0.08 -7.26
CA VAL A 31 5.17 1.29 -7.49
C VAL A 31 4.52 1.42 -8.87
N ILE A 32 5.15 0.91 -9.92
CA ILE A 32 4.60 0.97 -11.29
C ILE A 32 3.27 0.21 -11.37
N ILE A 33 3.20 -0.99 -10.79
CA ILE A 33 1.98 -1.81 -10.79
C ILE A 33 0.87 -1.11 -10.01
N THR A 34 1.17 -0.60 -8.81
CA THR A 34 0.19 0.15 -8.01
C THR A 34 -0.34 1.35 -8.78
N LEU A 35 0.55 2.12 -9.41
CA LEU A 35 0.16 3.32 -10.16
C LEU A 35 -0.73 2.97 -11.37
N LEU A 36 -0.42 1.89 -12.09
CA LEU A 36 -1.25 1.40 -13.20
C LEU A 36 -2.65 1.01 -12.73
N ILE A 37 -2.76 0.26 -11.62
CA ILE A 37 -4.05 -0.15 -11.07
C ILE A 37 -4.85 1.06 -10.62
N SER A 38 -4.23 1.99 -9.88
CA SER A 38 -4.87 3.22 -9.43
C SER A 38 -5.38 4.07 -10.60
N MET A 39 -4.60 4.17 -11.69
CA MET A 39 -4.99 4.89 -12.90
C MET A 39 -6.22 4.26 -13.56
N VAL A 40 -6.25 2.93 -13.71
CA VAL A 40 -7.38 2.23 -14.32
C VAL A 40 -8.65 2.42 -13.48
N VAL A 41 -8.56 2.23 -12.17
CA VAL A 41 -9.70 2.41 -11.26
C VAL A 41 -10.21 3.86 -11.29
N GLY A 42 -9.30 4.83 -11.23
CA GLY A 42 -9.65 6.25 -11.31
C GLY A 42 -10.30 6.62 -12.65
N PHE A 43 -9.79 6.09 -13.75
CA PHE A 43 -10.36 6.32 -15.08
C PHE A 43 -11.76 5.73 -15.22
N ILE A 44 -11.98 4.50 -14.76
CA ILE A 44 -13.32 3.88 -14.77
C ILE A 44 -14.30 4.70 -13.93
N GLY A 45 -13.89 5.12 -12.73
CA GLY A 45 -14.71 5.98 -11.88
C GLY A 45 -15.08 7.30 -12.55
N LEU A 46 -14.12 7.94 -13.23
CA LEU A 46 -14.35 9.18 -13.98
C LEU A 46 -15.34 8.97 -15.13
N VAL A 47 -15.19 7.88 -15.91
CA VAL A 47 -16.11 7.57 -17.01
C VAL A 47 -17.53 7.37 -16.49
N ILE A 48 -17.71 6.62 -15.40
CA ILE A 48 -19.02 6.42 -14.78
C ILE A 48 -19.61 7.75 -14.30
N PHE A 49 -18.80 8.58 -13.64
CA PHE A 49 -19.24 9.89 -13.18
C PHE A 49 -19.73 10.78 -14.33
N ILE A 50 -18.96 10.88 -15.41
CA ILE A 50 -19.34 11.65 -16.61
C ILE A 50 -20.64 11.08 -17.20
N LEU A 51 -20.76 9.76 -17.36
CA LEU A 51 -21.98 9.17 -17.90
C LEU A 51 -23.21 9.54 -17.05
N ILE A 52 -23.08 9.49 -15.73
CA ILE A 52 -24.16 9.89 -14.81
C ILE A 52 -24.48 11.39 -14.97
N GLU A 53 -23.47 12.26 -14.96
CA GLU A 53 -23.65 13.72 -15.03
C GLU A 53 -24.34 14.20 -16.32
N TYR A 54 -24.11 13.53 -17.44
CA TYR A 54 -24.68 13.93 -18.73
C TYR A 54 -25.98 13.18 -19.10
N LEU A 55 -26.30 12.06 -18.43
CA LEU A 55 -27.54 11.29 -18.65
C LEU A 55 -28.68 11.65 -17.68
N LEU A 56 -28.37 12.20 -16.50
CA LEU A 56 -29.33 12.71 -15.51
C LEU A 56 -29.44 14.25 -15.57
#